data_AF-A0A259D4B6-F1
#
_entry.id   AF-A0A259D4B6-F1
#
_cell.length_a   1.000
_cell.length_b   1.000
_cell.length_c   1.000
_cell.angle_alpha   90.00
_cell.angle_beta   90.00
_cell.angle_gamma   90.00
#
_symmetry.space_group_name_H-M   'P 1'
#
loop_
_entity.id
_entity.type
_entity.pdbx_description
1 polymer ?
#
loop_
_entity_poly.entity_id
_entity_poly.type
_entity_poly.pdbx_seq_one_letter_code
_entity_poly.pdbx_strand_id
1 'polypeptide(L)'
;MNQRLLNTAYEHMTNHQLAAAAYAHLGDELESLRIQSVVPRKTYTMLDTQFVDKLERIHYAIYAWAVDYWRLESFYAAAILKMAYAHIKNEMINPNQHLEALARGKQLITAHLEALKEVCQAHGIDYKTILKRNHITADIDITMGVDLEHKAAVIKALETLLSIE
;
A
#
# COMPACT_ATOMS: atom_id res chain seq x y z
N MET A 1 -32.49 3.65 18.43
CA MET A 1 -32.00 4.04 17.09
C MET A 1 -31.97 2.80 16.22
N ASN A 2 -32.69 2.80 15.10
CA ASN A 2 -32.83 1.62 14.22
C ASN A 2 -31.49 1.27 13.56
N GLN A 3 -30.78 0.27 14.09
CA GLN A 3 -29.55 -0.30 13.50
C GLN A 3 -29.78 -0.81 12.05
N ARG A 4 -31.03 -1.15 11.70
CA ARG A 4 -31.44 -1.67 10.38
C ARG A 4 -31.22 -0.72 9.19
N LEU A 5 -31.10 0.59 9.41
CA LEU A 5 -30.94 1.57 8.31
C LEU A 5 -29.48 1.93 8.02
N LEU A 6 -28.53 1.50 8.86
CA LEU A 6 -27.10 1.83 8.73
C LEU A 6 -26.26 0.73 8.03
N ASN A 7 -26.85 -0.44 7.78
CA ASN A 7 -26.14 -1.63 7.30
C ASN A 7 -26.32 -1.94 5.81
N THR A 8 -27.24 -1.26 5.13
CA THR A 8 -27.53 -1.49 3.71
C THR A 8 -26.32 -1.29 2.79
N ALA A 9 -25.33 -0.48 3.22
CA ALA A 9 -24.10 -0.28 2.47
C ALA A 9 -23.22 -1.54 2.36
N TYR A 10 -23.28 -2.44 3.35
CA TYR A 10 -22.36 -3.58 3.46
C TYR A 10 -23.05 -4.95 3.31
N GLU A 11 -24.38 -5.00 3.36
CA GLU A 11 -25.18 -6.25 3.31
C GLU A 11 -24.97 -7.10 2.05
N HIS A 12 -24.51 -6.50 0.95
CA HIS A 12 -24.27 -7.19 -0.33
C HIS A 12 -22.79 -7.46 -0.62
N MET A 13 -21.90 -7.07 0.30
CA MET A 13 -20.47 -7.24 0.12
C MET A 13 -20.03 -8.67 0.46
N THR A 14 -19.10 -9.18 -0.36
CA THR A 14 -18.39 -10.42 -0.03
C THR A 14 -17.46 -10.22 1.16
N ASN A 15 -17.06 -11.30 1.84
CA ASN A 15 -16.06 -11.24 2.92
C ASN A 15 -14.76 -10.51 2.52
N HIS A 16 -14.39 -10.55 1.24
CA HIS A 16 -13.23 -9.82 0.72
C HIS A 16 -13.46 -8.31 0.67
N GLN A 17 -14.60 -7.89 0.12
CA GLN A 17 -14.99 -6.48 0.08
C GLN A 17 -15.18 -5.91 1.49
N LEU A 18 -15.76 -6.69 2.40
CA LEU A 18 -15.86 -6.33 3.82
C LEU A 18 -14.49 -6.17 4.47
N ALA A 19 -13.53 -7.06 4.18
CA ALA A 19 -12.16 -6.95 4.69
C ALA A 19 -11.44 -5.71 4.14
N ALA A 20 -11.60 -5.39 2.86
CA ALA A 20 -11.06 -4.17 2.27
C ALA A 20 -11.67 -2.89 2.89
N ALA A 21 -12.98 -2.88 3.12
CA ALA A 21 -13.66 -1.78 3.82
C ALA A 21 -13.22 -1.67 5.28
N ALA A 22 -13.11 -2.79 6.00
CA ALA A 22 -12.62 -2.81 7.37
C ALA A 22 -11.18 -2.30 7.46
N TYR A 23 -10.34 -2.69 6.49
CA TYR A 23 -9.00 -2.13 6.38
C TYR A 23 -9.08 -0.63 6.16
N ALA A 24 -9.89 -0.10 5.23
CA ALA A 24 -10.00 1.34 4.99
C ALA A 24 -10.45 2.15 6.24
N HIS A 25 -11.32 1.57 7.07
CA HIS A 25 -11.87 2.22 8.25
C HIS A 25 -11.22 1.80 9.59
N LEU A 26 -10.16 1.01 9.59
CA LEU A 26 -9.36 0.72 10.80
C LEU A 26 -9.07 2.00 11.63
N GLY A 27 -9.42 1.96 12.92
CA GLY A 27 -9.34 3.10 13.84
C GLY A 27 -10.62 3.93 13.97
N ASP A 28 -11.62 3.71 13.09
CA ASP A 28 -12.98 4.22 13.26
C ASP A 28 -13.85 3.14 13.94
N GLU A 29 -14.10 3.32 15.23
CA GLU A 29 -14.88 2.37 16.03
C GLU A 29 -16.32 2.21 15.51
N LEU A 30 -16.92 3.29 14.99
CA LEU A 30 -18.30 3.26 14.51
C LEU A 30 -18.41 2.47 13.22
N GLU A 31 -17.52 2.71 12.26
CA GLU A 31 -17.50 1.96 11.00
C GLU A 31 -17.07 0.50 11.21
N SER A 32 -16.14 0.24 12.15
CA SER A 32 -15.78 -1.13 12.52
C SER A 32 -16.99 -1.91 13.04
N LEU A 33 -17.80 -1.31 13.93
CA LEU A 33 -19.02 -1.94 14.45
C LEU A 33 -20.05 -2.19 13.36
N ARG A 34 -20.21 -1.27 12.39
CA ARG A 34 -21.12 -1.44 11.25
C ARG A 34 -20.70 -2.63 10.39
N ILE A 35 -19.42 -2.71 10.01
CA ILE A 35 -18.90 -3.81 9.20
C ILE A 35 -19.01 -5.14 9.96
N GLN A 36 -18.63 -5.18 11.24
CA GLN A 36 -18.75 -6.39 12.06
C GLN A 36 -20.19 -6.88 12.24
N SER A 37 -21.17 -5.99 12.13
CA SER A 37 -22.59 -6.36 12.27
C SER A 37 -23.16 -7.11 11.06
N VAL A 38 -22.50 -7.02 9.90
CA VAL A 38 -22.89 -7.74 8.68
C VAL A 38 -22.05 -8.99 8.41
N VAL A 39 -20.89 -9.13 9.06
CA VAL A 39 -20.05 -10.32 8.95
C VAL A 39 -20.72 -11.51 9.66
N PRO A 40 -20.93 -12.65 8.98
CA PRO A 40 -21.48 -13.85 9.61
C PRO A 40 -20.65 -14.29 10.82
N ARG A 41 -21.32 -14.67 11.92
CA ARG A 41 -20.65 -15.18 13.12
C ARG A 41 -20.73 -16.70 13.13
N LYS A 42 -19.59 -17.40 13.22
CA LYS A 42 -19.56 -18.88 13.26
C LYS A 42 -19.88 -19.45 14.64
N THR A 43 -19.54 -18.74 15.71
CA THR A 43 -19.87 -19.12 17.10
C THR A 43 -19.92 -17.83 17.90
N TYR A 44 -20.99 -17.62 18.68
CA TYR A 44 -21.47 -16.45 19.45
C TYR A 44 -20.56 -15.22 19.76
N THR A 45 -19.25 -15.28 19.60
CA THR A 45 -18.28 -14.19 19.80
C THR A 45 -17.21 -14.03 18.70
N MET A 46 -17.05 -14.98 17.75
CA MET A 46 -16.00 -14.92 16.72
C MET A 46 -16.55 -14.56 15.34
N LEU A 47 -15.89 -13.60 14.69
CA LEU A 47 -16.12 -13.21 13.30
C LEU A 47 -15.76 -14.36 12.35
N ASP A 48 -16.33 -14.34 11.14
CA ASP A 48 -16.05 -15.35 10.13
C ASP A 48 -14.54 -15.47 9.86
N THR A 49 -14.04 -16.70 9.87
CA THR A 49 -12.62 -16.99 9.70
C THR A 49 -12.07 -16.51 8.36
N GLN A 50 -12.87 -16.53 7.29
CA GLN A 50 -12.44 -16.04 5.98
C GLN A 50 -12.37 -14.51 5.93
N PHE A 51 -13.21 -13.80 6.70
CA PHE A 51 -13.11 -12.35 6.84
C PHE A 51 -11.82 -11.97 7.58
N VAL A 52 -11.54 -12.62 8.72
CA VAL A 52 -10.34 -12.34 9.53
C VAL A 52 -9.07 -12.62 8.72
N ASP A 53 -8.99 -13.79 8.08
CA ASP A 53 -7.85 -14.18 7.24
C ASP A 53 -7.61 -13.17 6.10
N LYS A 54 -8.67 -12.73 5.40
CA LYS A 54 -8.55 -11.70 4.36
C LYS A 54 -8.08 -10.35 4.89
N LEU A 55 -8.58 -9.93 6.05
CA LEU A 55 -8.15 -8.67 6.66
C LEU A 55 -6.68 -8.71 7.08
N GLU A 56 -6.24 -9.82 7.67
CA GLU A 56 -4.84 -10.04 8.08
C GLU A 56 -3.90 -10.06 6.86
N ARG A 57 -4.30 -10.71 5.76
CA ARG A 57 -3.54 -10.71 4.51
C ARG A 57 -3.39 -9.32 3.90
N ILE A 58 -4.47 -8.55 3.85
CA ILE A 58 -4.41 -7.16 3.39
C ILE A 58 -3.45 -6.38 4.29
N HIS A 59 -3.55 -6.54 5.61
CA HIS A 59 -2.66 -5.86 6.54
C HIS A 59 -1.18 -6.22 6.30
N TYR A 60 -0.87 -7.51 6.18
CA TYR A 60 0.49 -7.99 5.95
C TYR A 60 1.05 -7.55 4.60
N ALA A 61 0.27 -7.67 3.52
CA ALA A 61 0.67 -7.26 2.18
C ALA A 61 1.02 -5.77 2.12
N ILE A 62 0.16 -4.91 2.70
CA ILE A 62 0.39 -3.47 2.74
C ILE A 62 1.57 -3.12 3.63
N TYR A 63 1.72 -3.80 4.78
CA TYR A 63 2.86 -3.57 5.67
C TYR A 63 4.19 -3.91 4.98
N ALA A 64 4.29 -5.09 4.36
CA ALA A 64 5.49 -5.50 3.63
C ALA A 64 5.83 -4.53 2.50
N TRP A 65 4.81 -4.09 1.74
CA TRP A 65 4.98 -3.10 0.68
C TRP A 65 5.47 -1.75 1.22
N ALA A 66 4.90 -1.27 2.33
CA ALA A 66 5.26 0.03 2.92
C ALA A 66 6.68 0.03 3.48
N VAL A 67 7.11 -1.07 4.09
CA VAL A 67 8.51 -1.24 4.55
C VAL A 67 9.46 -1.13 3.36
N ASP A 68 9.15 -1.79 2.25
CA ASP A 68 10.00 -1.73 1.07
C ASP A 68 10.00 -0.34 0.40
N TYR A 69 8.85 0.34 0.39
CA TYR A 69 8.75 1.73 -0.06
C TYR A 69 9.69 2.64 0.74
N TRP A 70 9.61 2.60 2.07
CA TRP A 70 10.45 3.44 2.93
C TRP A 70 11.94 3.08 2.82
N ARG A 71 12.25 1.82 2.56
CA ARG A 71 13.62 1.38 2.25
C ARG A 71 14.12 2.04 0.96
N LEU A 72 13.33 2.06 -0.11
CA LEU A 72 13.67 2.72 -1.38
C LEU A 72 13.86 4.23 -1.22
N GLU A 73 12.92 4.91 -0.55
CA GLU A 73 13.02 6.35 -0.24
C GLU A 73 14.29 6.67 0.57
N SER A 74 14.62 5.83 1.55
CA SER A 74 15.83 6.00 2.36
C SER A 74 17.11 5.90 1.52
N PHE A 75 17.17 4.96 0.58
CA PHE A 75 18.30 4.83 -0.34
C PHE A 75 18.38 6.01 -1.31
N TYR A 76 17.24 6.48 -1.81
CA TYR A 76 17.18 7.65 -2.68
C TYR A 76 17.65 8.92 -1.95
N ALA A 77 17.16 9.18 -0.74
CA ALA A 77 17.59 10.30 0.09
C ALA A 77 19.08 10.23 0.41
N ALA A 78 19.60 9.04 0.74
CA ALA A 78 21.04 8.84 0.97
C ALA A 78 21.88 9.13 -0.29
N ALA A 79 21.39 8.79 -1.48
CA ALA A 79 22.07 9.10 -2.74
C ALA A 79 22.12 10.62 -2.99
N ILE A 80 21.03 11.35 -2.72
CA ILE A 80 21.01 12.82 -2.79
C ILE A 80 22.03 13.43 -1.83
N LEU A 81 22.02 13.00 -0.57
CA LEU A 81 22.93 13.53 0.44
C LEU A 81 24.40 13.27 0.10
N LYS A 82 24.72 12.08 -0.43
CA LYS A 82 26.06 11.77 -0.93
C LYS A 82 26.48 12.69 -2.08
N MET A 83 25.60 12.92 -3.04
CA MET A 83 25.87 13.83 -4.16
C MET A 83 26.10 15.27 -3.68
N ALA A 84 25.24 15.75 -2.77
CA ALA A 84 25.37 17.08 -2.18
C ALA A 84 26.68 17.23 -1.39
N TYR A 85 27.05 16.22 -0.60
CA TYR A 85 28.31 16.22 0.16
C TYR A 85 29.53 16.26 -0.78
N ALA A 86 29.56 15.40 -1.81
CA ALA A 86 30.64 15.40 -2.80
C ALA A 86 30.74 16.74 -3.54
N HIS A 87 29.60 17.39 -3.83
CA HIS A 87 29.57 18.73 -4.40
C HIS A 87 30.21 19.76 -3.46
N ILE A 88 29.80 19.80 -2.19
CA ILE A 88 30.31 20.74 -1.18
C ILE A 88 31.82 20.56 -0.96
N LYS A 89 32.33 19.33 -1.04
CA LYS A 89 33.75 19.01 -0.88
C LYS A 89 34.59 19.21 -2.14
N ASN A 90 33.99 19.58 -3.28
CA ASN A 90 34.64 19.57 -4.59
C ASN A 90 35.25 18.20 -4.95
N GLU A 91 34.65 17.11 -4.45
CA GLU A 91 35.06 15.72 -4.68
C GLU A 91 34.15 15.03 -5.71
N MET A 92 33.36 15.79 -6.46
CA MET A 92 32.41 15.25 -7.44
C MET A 92 33.14 14.73 -8.67
N ILE A 93 33.47 13.45 -8.64
CA ILE A 93 34.04 12.71 -9.76
C ILE A 93 32.87 12.01 -10.46
N ASN A 94 32.48 12.50 -11.64
CA ASN A 94 31.36 12.03 -12.48
C ASN A 94 29.93 12.42 -12.02
N PRO A 95 29.53 13.69 -12.23
CA PRO A 95 28.17 14.16 -11.96
C PRO A 95 27.07 13.34 -12.65
N ASN A 96 27.31 12.89 -13.88
CA ASN A 96 26.33 12.12 -14.67
C ASN A 96 25.96 10.79 -14.00
N GLN A 97 26.94 10.10 -13.38
CA GLN A 97 26.68 8.84 -12.70
C GLN A 97 25.76 9.04 -11.48
N HIS A 98 25.90 10.16 -10.77
CA HIS A 98 24.98 10.52 -9.69
C HIS A 98 23.58 10.81 -10.21
N LEU A 99 23.46 11.56 -11.31
CA LEU A 99 22.17 11.85 -11.93
C LEU A 99 21.45 10.58 -12.41
N GLU A 100 22.17 9.66 -13.06
CA GLU A 100 21.62 8.36 -13.48
C GLU A 100 21.14 7.51 -12.29
N ALA A 101 21.91 7.47 -11.19
CA ALA A 101 21.52 6.76 -9.98
C ALA A 101 20.25 7.36 -9.34
N LEU A 102 20.13 8.68 -9.33
CA LEU A 102 18.94 9.38 -8.83
C LEU A 102 17.72 9.14 -9.73
N ALA A 103 17.90 9.20 -11.05
CA ALA A 103 16.83 8.89 -12.00
C ALA A 103 16.32 7.45 -11.82
N ARG A 104 17.24 6.48 -11.69
CA ARG A 104 16.89 5.08 -11.43
C ARG A 104 16.16 4.91 -10.09
N GLY A 105 16.62 5.58 -9.04
CA GLY A 105 15.96 5.57 -7.73
C GLY A 105 14.51 6.06 -7.81
N LYS A 106 14.27 7.17 -8.53
CA LYS A 106 12.92 7.69 -8.78
C LYS A 106 12.06 6.73 -9.59
N GLN A 107 12.60 6.13 -10.65
CA GLN A 107 11.89 5.14 -11.47
C GLN A 107 11.41 3.93 -10.66
N LEU A 108 12.24 3.43 -9.73
CA LEU A 108 11.88 2.34 -8.83
C LEU A 108 10.77 2.74 -7.85
N ILE A 109 10.87 3.91 -7.22
CA ILE A 109 9.84 4.42 -6.30
C ILE A 109 8.50 4.60 -7.03
N THR A 110 8.53 5.17 -8.23
CA THR A 110 7.33 5.32 -9.07
C THR A 110 6.72 3.97 -9.43
N ALA A 111 7.55 3.00 -9.86
CA ALA A 111 7.11 1.64 -10.14
C ALA A 111 6.46 0.96 -8.92
N HIS A 112 7.01 1.19 -7.73
CA HIS A 112 6.48 0.64 -6.48
C HIS A 112 5.10 1.21 -6.12
N LEU A 113 4.89 2.52 -6.34
CA LEU A 113 3.60 3.20 -6.15
C LEU A 113 2.57 2.77 -7.19
N GLU A 114 2.97 2.67 -8.47
CA GLU A 114 2.08 2.20 -9.54
C GLU A 114 1.64 0.75 -9.33
N ALA A 115 2.56 -0.13 -8.92
CA ALA A 115 2.24 -1.51 -8.58
C ALA A 115 1.17 -1.59 -7.47
N LEU A 116 1.33 -0.80 -6.41
CA LEU A 116 0.33 -0.74 -5.33
C LEU A 116 -1.02 -0.26 -5.87
N LYS A 117 -1.04 0.83 -6.65
CA LYS A 117 -2.27 1.40 -7.19
C LYS A 117 -3.03 0.36 -8.04
N GLU A 118 -2.32 -0.39 -8.86
CA GLU A 118 -2.89 -1.43 -9.73
C GLU A 118 -3.50 -2.57 -8.91
N VAL A 119 -2.77 -3.11 -7.94
CA VAL A 119 -3.26 -4.17 -7.05
C VAL A 119 -4.45 -3.67 -6.22
N CYS A 120 -4.37 -2.46 -5.67
CA CYS A 120 -5.48 -1.87 -4.91
C CYS A 120 -6.75 -1.78 -5.75
N GLN A 121 -6.64 -1.37 -7.02
CA GLN A 121 -7.76 -1.30 -7.94
C GLN A 121 -8.34 -2.69 -8.23
N ALA A 122 -7.50 -3.71 -8.42
CA ALA A 122 -7.92 -5.08 -8.68
C ALA A 122 -8.66 -5.72 -7.49
N HIS A 123 -8.23 -5.42 -6.26
CA HIS A 123 -8.78 -6.00 -5.02
C HIS A 123 -9.79 -5.09 -4.30
N GLY A 124 -10.17 -3.96 -4.90
CA GLY A 124 -11.13 -3.01 -4.30
C GLY A 124 -10.64 -2.37 -3.00
N ILE A 125 -9.32 -2.24 -2.82
CA ILE A 125 -8.70 -1.62 -1.65
C ILE A 125 -8.50 -0.12 -1.93
N ASP A 126 -8.82 0.74 -0.97
CA ASP A 126 -8.62 2.19 -1.16
C ASP A 126 -7.13 2.59 -1.07
N TYR A 127 -6.53 2.78 -2.24
CA TYR A 127 -5.17 3.26 -2.41
C TYR A 127 -4.88 4.55 -1.62
N LYS A 128 -5.81 5.51 -1.60
CA LYS A 128 -5.57 6.80 -0.93
C LYS A 128 -5.47 6.62 0.58
N THR A 129 -6.31 5.75 1.14
CA THR A 129 -6.26 5.41 2.57
C THR A 129 -4.94 4.72 2.93
N ILE A 130 -4.43 3.83 2.08
CA ILE A 130 -3.12 3.19 2.31
C ILE A 130 -2.01 4.24 2.38
N LEU A 131 -1.95 5.16 1.41
CA LEU A 131 -0.94 6.22 1.41
C LEU A 131 -1.02 7.07 2.68
N LYS A 132 -2.23 7.54 3.02
CA LYS A 132 -2.46 8.38 4.20
C LYS A 132 -1.98 7.71 5.49
N ARG A 133 -2.27 6.42 5.67
CA ARG A 133 -1.90 5.66 6.87
C ARG A 133 -0.41 5.40 7.01
N ASN A 134 0.26 5.23 5.88
CA ASN A 134 1.70 4.99 5.87
C ASN A 134 2.49 6.29 5.79
N HIS A 135 1.84 7.46 5.91
CA HIS A 135 2.44 8.78 5.82
C HIS A 135 3.18 9.04 4.50
N ILE A 136 2.63 8.51 3.41
CA ILE A 136 3.20 8.63 2.06
C ILE A 136 2.44 9.70 1.29
N THR A 137 3.17 10.63 0.68
CA THR A 137 2.63 11.56 -0.31
C THR A 137 3.08 11.10 -1.68
N ALA A 138 2.16 10.64 -2.51
CA ALA A 138 2.48 10.23 -3.87
C ALA A 138 2.68 11.47 -4.73
N ASP A 139 3.92 11.95 -4.80
CA ASP A 139 4.33 12.96 -5.76
C ASP A 139 4.93 12.25 -6.98
N ILE A 140 4.04 11.89 -7.92
CA ILE A 140 4.40 11.14 -9.12
C ILE A 140 4.95 12.15 -10.13
N ASP A 141 6.26 12.43 -10.05
CA ASP A 141 6.94 13.14 -11.13
C ASP A 141 7.10 12.17 -12.31
N ILE A 142 6.11 12.19 -13.20
CA ILE A 142 5.95 11.27 -14.33
C ILE A 142 7.07 11.46 -15.38
N THR A 143 7.88 12.52 -15.26
CA THR A 143 8.93 12.85 -16.22
C THR A 143 10.08 11.84 -16.26
N MET A 144 10.32 11.13 -15.16
CA MET A 144 11.45 10.17 -15.03
C MET A 144 11.13 8.76 -15.55
N GLY A 145 9.88 8.46 -15.93
CA GLY A 145 9.46 7.13 -16.38
C GLY A 145 9.30 6.11 -15.24
N VAL A 146 9.04 4.86 -15.61
CA VAL A 146 8.71 3.76 -14.69
C VAL A 146 9.59 2.54 -14.97
N ASP A 147 10.16 1.96 -13.93
CA ASP A 147 10.84 0.66 -14.05
C ASP A 147 9.79 -0.47 -14.12
N LEU A 148 9.48 -0.92 -15.34
CA LEU A 148 8.43 -1.92 -15.59
C LEU A 148 8.77 -3.29 -15.01
N GLU A 149 10.05 -3.66 -14.95
CA GLU A 149 10.48 -4.94 -14.38
C GLU A 149 10.26 -4.95 -12.87
N HIS A 150 10.66 -3.87 -12.20
CA HIS A 150 10.40 -3.69 -10.78
C HIS A 150 8.90 -3.66 -10.48
N LYS A 151 8.12 -2.90 -11.27
CA LYS A 151 6.66 -2.85 -11.12
C LYS A 151 6.04 -4.25 -11.16
N ALA A 152 6.40 -5.06 -12.17
CA ALA A 152 5.88 -6.41 -12.33
C ALA A 152 6.27 -7.32 -11.14
N ALA A 153 7.49 -7.19 -10.61
CA ALA A 153 7.94 -7.93 -9.44
C ALA A 153 7.13 -7.57 -8.18
N VAL A 154 6.84 -6.29 -7.96
CA VAL A 154 6.05 -5.80 -6.82
C VAL A 154 4.60 -6.27 -6.93
N ILE A 155 3.98 -6.19 -8.11
CA ILE A 155 2.63 -6.73 -8.36
C ILE A 155 2.60 -8.22 -8.00
N LYS A 156 3.55 -9.00 -8.52
CA LYS A 156 3.61 -10.45 -8.24
C LYS A 156 3.74 -10.75 -6.75
N ALA A 157 4.58 -10.00 -6.03
CA ALA A 157 4.75 -10.15 -4.59
C ALA A 157 3.46 -9.84 -3.83
N LEU A 158 2.81 -8.71 -4.13
CA LEU A 158 1.54 -8.32 -3.52
C LEU A 158 0.43 -9.35 -3.79
N GLU A 159 0.28 -9.80 -5.03
CA GLU A 159 -0.70 -10.82 -5.41
C GLU A 159 -0.46 -12.14 -4.65
N THR A 160 0.80 -12.52 -4.47
CA THR A 160 1.16 -13.71 -3.68
C THR A 160 0.71 -13.57 -2.23
N LEU A 161 0.88 -12.40 -1.61
CA LEU A 161 0.47 -12.17 -0.22
C LEU A 161 -1.05 -12.10 -0.05
N LEU A 162 -1.76 -11.63 -1.08
CA LEU A 162 -3.22 -11.52 -1.07
C LEU A 162 -3.94 -12.84 -1.41
N SER A 163 -3.28 -13.78 -2.10
CA SER A 163 -3.94 -14.94 -2.72
C SER A 163 -3.73 -16.31 -2.06
N ILE A 164 -2.93 -16.46 -0.99
CA ILE A 164 -2.70 -17.80 -0.41
C ILE A 164 -4.02 -18.34 0.19
N GLU A 165 -4.55 -19.40 -0.41
CA GLU A 165 -5.77 -20.13 -0.01
C GLU A 165 -5.61 -20.90 1.30
#